data_AF-A0A933QQ97-F1
#
_entry.id   AF-A0A933QQ97-F1
#
_cell.length_a   1.000
_cell.length_b   1.000
_cell.length_c   1.000
_cell.angle_alpha   90.00
_cell.angle_beta   90.00
_cell.angle_gamma   90.00
#
_symmetry.space_group_name_H-M   'P 1'
#
loop_
_entity.id
_entity.type
_entity.pdbx_description
1 polymer ?
#
loop_
_entity_poly.entity_id
_entity_poly.type
_entity_poly.pdbx_seq_one_letter_code
_entity_poly.pdbx_strand_id
1 'polypeptide(L)'
;MSEQKTSWLERLREWFRFSHGDTIIANVGEGARDVIVGKNVIKVGTLVVPAVPVFVGVVILIVLVAIGGYLYFVPNKMPLDTFNIAVADFGVMGADKQIQVTSESQSFSRMIFAALRDELIPLATNQPGLPKPLVWNDSLFPSQIRVQIGMIPGSSPEQQHAAAAARATELGANIIVYGNLETNSIPSNFVPAFYVAPLVGEADEIVGRYQFGSPIPVQLSSQPGSTWFTSLAQDKTLIARRQALAQLTFGLLKDFRGYHEDALGYFQNALKLLQASDNRAGEEVLNYFIGREYLFMANHQQALGESRSAQGDQAGAQDAFAQVEPNLTKAAAAFNAAKNRNATYARAYYGLGGVYQLRMMRQSAPDRLAQPEFMNRAFGEYQTALNHALQAREEQTEIKVRGALASTLFLQGEAYLHQQDWARAADTFDESIKRTNEQLNEIEKNKQVRSMAEAYLTLGNATFEKGIAKSQLNDTAAAKILYDQANSWYAKCWDLRIYDPTIVQGAAARCQRAQTQVNDWISKLP
;
A
#
# COMPACT_ATOMS: atom_id res chain seq x y z
N MET A 1 -50.14 7.63 26.03
CA MET A 1 -49.58 6.86 27.16
C MET A 1 -48.06 6.96 27.04
N SER A 2 -47.44 7.80 27.87
CA SER A 2 -46.01 8.09 27.82
C SER A 2 -45.22 7.04 28.60
N GLU A 3 -44.39 6.26 27.91
CA GLU A 3 -43.38 5.40 28.55
C GLU A 3 -42.22 6.26 29.06
N GLN A 4 -42.15 6.42 30.38
CA GLN A 4 -41.02 7.03 31.08
C GLN A 4 -39.83 6.05 31.03
N LYS A 5 -38.77 6.41 30.29
CA LYS A 5 -37.48 5.72 30.34
C LYS A 5 -36.83 6.02 31.70
N THR A 6 -36.80 5.02 32.57
CA THR A 6 -36.08 5.04 33.85
C THR A 6 -34.58 5.24 33.60
N SER A 7 -34.00 6.19 34.33
CA SER A 7 -32.61 6.61 34.20
C SER A 7 -31.66 5.52 34.69
N TRP A 8 -30.48 5.38 34.06
CA TRP A 8 -29.44 4.43 34.49
C TRP A 8 -29.05 4.59 35.96
N LEU A 9 -29.21 5.80 36.51
CA LEU A 9 -29.01 6.15 37.92
C LEU A 9 -30.03 5.49 38.86
N GLU A 10 -31.24 5.20 38.40
CA GLU A 10 -32.26 4.50 39.20
C GLU A 10 -31.99 2.98 39.24
N ARG A 11 -31.52 2.40 38.14
CA ARG A 11 -31.08 0.98 38.09
C ARG A 11 -29.85 0.71 38.97
N LEU A 12 -28.94 1.67 39.07
CA LEU A 12 -27.80 1.59 39.98
C LEU A 12 -28.22 1.62 41.46
N ARG A 13 -29.34 2.28 41.77
CA ARG A 13 -29.85 2.39 43.13
C ARG A 13 -30.47 1.09 43.64
N GLU A 14 -31.02 0.27 42.74
CA GLU A 14 -31.53 -1.07 43.06
C GLU A 14 -30.41 -2.10 43.26
N TRP A 15 -29.30 -2.00 42.51
CA TRP A 15 -28.16 -2.92 42.64
C TRP A 15 -27.48 -2.83 44.02
N PHE A 16 -27.58 -1.68 44.71
CA PHE A 16 -27.03 -1.47 46.05
C PHE A 16 -27.97 -1.87 47.21
N ARG A 17 -29.15 -2.45 46.94
CA ARG A 17 -30.03 -3.02 47.99
C ARG A 17 -29.78 -4.53 48.19
N PHE A 18 -28.55 -4.90 48.53
CA PHE A 18 -28.28 -6.15 49.25
C PHE A 18 -28.07 -5.83 50.74
N SER A 19 -29.15 -5.98 51.52
CA SER A 19 -29.09 -6.02 52.99
C SER A 19 -28.85 -7.45 53.43
N HIS A 20 -27.57 -7.86 53.47
CA HIS A 20 -27.12 -8.88 54.42
C HIS A 20 -26.49 -8.13 55.60
N GLY A 21 -26.73 -8.60 56.82
CA GLY A 21 -26.24 -7.94 58.04
C GLY A 21 -24.71 -7.89 58.07
N ASP A 22 -24.15 -6.70 57.86
CA ASP A 22 -22.70 -6.48 57.92
C ASP A 22 -22.23 -6.63 59.38
N THR A 23 -21.39 -7.63 59.64
CA THR A 23 -20.68 -7.76 60.91
C THR A 23 -19.41 -6.93 60.83
N ILE A 24 -19.32 -5.84 61.61
CA ILE A 24 -18.11 -5.01 61.70
C ILE A 24 -17.24 -5.58 62.83
N ILE A 25 -16.09 -6.16 62.49
CA ILE A 25 -15.09 -6.63 63.46
C ILE A 25 -13.94 -5.63 63.46
N ALA A 26 -13.72 -4.96 64.59
CA ALA A 26 -12.58 -4.07 64.81
C ALA A 26 -11.80 -4.53 66.03
N ASN A 27 -10.49 -4.69 65.89
CA ASN A 27 -9.61 -5.03 67.02
C ASN A 27 -8.97 -3.74 67.54
N VAL A 28 -9.35 -3.33 68.75
CA VAL A 28 -8.92 -2.07 69.36
C VAL A 28 -7.88 -2.39 70.44
N GLY A 29 -6.64 -1.94 70.23
CA GLY A 29 -5.54 -2.18 71.16
C GLY A 29 -5.70 -1.45 72.50
N GLU A 30 -5.11 -2.00 73.55
CA GLU A 30 -5.11 -1.43 74.90
C GLU A 30 -4.49 -0.01 74.90
N GLY A 31 -5.27 0.99 75.31
CA GLY A 31 -4.87 2.40 75.36
C GLY A 31 -5.57 3.33 74.35
N ALA A 32 -6.33 2.79 73.40
CA ALA A 32 -7.09 3.61 72.45
C ALA A 32 -8.30 4.30 73.14
N ARG A 33 -8.48 5.61 72.88
CA ARG A 33 -9.62 6.40 73.37
C ARG A 33 -10.31 7.12 72.20
N ASP A 34 -11.64 7.22 72.25
CA ASP A 34 -12.50 7.90 71.27
C ASP A 34 -12.44 7.32 69.83
N VAL A 35 -12.66 6.00 69.71
CA VAL A 35 -12.73 5.29 68.42
C VAL A 35 -14.18 4.96 68.09
N ILE A 36 -14.69 5.47 66.97
CA ILE A 36 -16.02 5.15 66.44
C ILE A 36 -15.83 4.53 65.06
N VAL A 37 -16.31 3.29 64.90
CA VAL A 37 -16.31 2.58 63.62
C VAL A 37 -17.76 2.44 63.17
N GLY A 38 -18.12 3.18 62.12
CA GLY A 38 -19.43 3.13 61.50
C GLY A 38 -19.33 2.75 60.03
N LYS A 39 -20.47 2.37 59.42
CA LYS A 39 -20.54 1.83 58.04
C LYS A 39 -19.80 2.64 56.96
N ASN A 40 -19.55 3.94 57.19
CA ASN A 40 -18.82 4.83 56.28
C ASN A 40 -17.80 5.77 56.98
N VAL A 41 -17.46 5.54 58.27
CA VAL A 41 -16.66 6.48 59.08
C VAL A 41 -15.69 5.73 59.98
N ILE A 42 -14.41 6.14 59.94
CA ILE A 42 -13.37 5.73 60.88
C ILE A 42 -12.95 6.97 61.66
N LYS A 43 -13.16 6.98 62.98
CA LYS A 43 -12.72 8.05 63.89
C LYS A 43 -11.61 7.51 64.78
N VAL A 44 -10.45 8.16 64.78
CA VAL A 44 -9.31 7.86 65.67
C VAL A 44 -8.91 9.18 66.34
N GLY A 45 -9.31 9.38 67.59
CA GLY A 45 -9.19 10.69 68.26
C GLY A 45 -10.13 11.75 67.67
N THR A 46 -9.70 13.01 67.55
CA THR A 46 -10.52 14.12 67.02
C THR A 46 -10.63 14.17 65.50
N LEU A 47 -9.91 13.31 64.77
CA LEU A 47 -9.90 13.31 63.31
C LEU A 47 -10.93 12.31 62.75
N VAL A 48 -11.97 12.83 62.11
CA VAL A 48 -13.00 12.06 61.40
C VAL A 48 -12.64 12.06 59.92
N VAL A 49 -12.19 10.92 59.38
CA VAL A 49 -11.89 10.79 57.95
C VAL A 49 -13.05 10.06 57.28
N PRO A 50 -13.84 10.72 56.40
CA PRO A 50 -14.90 10.05 55.66
C PRO A 50 -14.28 9.05 54.68
N ALA A 51 -14.59 7.75 54.85
CA ALA A 51 -13.91 6.66 54.13
C ALA A 51 -14.17 6.69 52.61
N VAL A 52 -15.35 7.17 52.21
CA VAL A 52 -15.79 7.20 50.80
C VAL A 52 -14.95 8.16 49.94
N PRO A 53 -14.75 9.45 50.28
CA PRO A 53 -13.90 10.34 49.49
C PRO A 53 -12.42 9.93 49.48
N VAL A 54 -11.92 9.27 50.53
CA VAL A 54 -10.56 8.69 50.51
C VAL A 54 -10.46 7.54 49.52
N PHE A 55 -11.43 6.62 49.53
CA PHE A 55 -11.48 5.52 48.58
C PHE A 55 -11.62 6.01 47.13
N VAL A 56 -12.49 7.00 46.89
CA VAL A 56 -12.62 7.65 45.58
C VAL A 56 -11.30 8.31 45.16
N GLY A 57 -10.62 9.01 46.08
CA GLY A 57 -9.31 9.60 45.82
C GLY A 57 -8.25 8.57 45.45
N VAL A 58 -8.20 7.42 46.14
CA VAL A 58 -7.27 6.32 45.84
C VAL A 58 -7.58 5.68 44.49
N VAL A 59 -8.86 5.45 44.16
CA VAL A 59 -9.26 4.91 42.86
C VAL A 59 -8.89 5.88 41.73
N ILE A 60 -9.15 7.18 41.91
CA ILE A 60 -8.73 8.21 40.94
C ILE A 60 -7.21 8.20 40.78
N LEU A 61 -6.45 8.13 41.88
CA LEU A 61 -4.99 8.07 41.82
C LEU A 61 -4.50 6.82 41.08
N ILE A 62 -5.06 5.64 41.37
CA ILE A 62 -4.72 4.39 40.68
C ILE A 62 -5.04 4.50 39.18
N VAL A 63 -6.19 5.07 38.83
CA VAL A 63 -6.57 5.29 37.43
C VAL A 63 -5.61 6.28 36.77
N LEU A 64 -5.22 7.38 37.42
CA LEU A 64 -4.26 8.34 36.89
C LEU A 64 -2.86 7.73 36.75
N VAL A 65 -2.43 6.88 37.68
CA VAL A 65 -1.16 6.13 37.60
C VAL A 65 -1.21 5.08 36.49
N ALA A 66 -2.33 4.38 36.32
CA ALA A 66 -2.52 3.41 35.26
C ALA A 66 -2.58 4.08 33.87
N ILE A 67 -3.28 5.21 33.75
CA ILE A 67 -3.29 6.06 32.55
C ILE A 67 -1.88 6.60 32.31
N GLY A 68 -1.23 7.17 33.31
CA GLY A 68 0.14 7.67 33.21
C GLY A 68 1.13 6.60 32.77
N GLY A 69 1.03 5.41 33.35
CA GLY A 69 1.81 4.22 32.96
C GLY A 69 1.52 3.79 31.53
N TYR A 70 0.25 3.70 31.13
CA TYR A 70 -0.14 3.37 29.76
C TYR A 70 0.40 4.40 28.75
N LEU A 71 0.24 5.70 29.04
CA LEU A 71 0.73 6.78 28.16
C LEU A 71 2.27 6.84 28.11
N TYR A 72 2.97 6.32 29.13
CA TYR A 72 4.43 6.25 29.19
C TYR A 72 4.99 5.00 28.49
N PHE A 73 4.34 3.84 28.64
CA PHE A 73 4.86 2.55 28.15
C PHE A 73 4.32 2.10 26.79
N VAL A 74 3.22 2.67 26.30
CA VAL A 74 2.64 2.29 25.01
C VAL A 74 3.01 3.34 23.95
N PRO A 75 3.87 3.01 22.96
CA PRO A 75 4.22 3.93 21.89
C PRO A 75 2.98 4.32 21.09
N ASN A 76 2.91 5.58 20.66
CA ASN A 76 1.80 6.01 19.80
C ASN A 76 1.95 5.39 18.41
N LYS A 77 0.81 5.05 17.80
CA LYS A 77 0.72 4.79 16.36
C LYS A 77 0.05 5.97 15.68
N MET A 78 0.38 6.18 14.41
CA MET A 78 -0.29 7.18 13.61
C MET A 78 -1.78 6.79 13.46
N PRO A 79 -2.71 7.75 13.57
CA PRO A 79 -4.15 7.46 13.51
C PRO A 79 -4.57 6.82 12.19
N LEU A 80 -5.59 5.96 12.22
CA LEU A 80 -6.07 5.25 11.03
C LEU A 80 -6.94 6.12 10.11
N ASP A 81 -7.41 7.27 10.57
CA ASP A 81 -8.26 8.21 9.84
C ASP A 81 -7.49 9.31 9.10
N THR A 82 -6.16 9.28 9.17
CA THR A 82 -5.24 10.23 8.53
C THR A 82 -4.41 9.56 7.43
N PHE A 83 -3.88 10.37 6.50
CA PHE A 83 -2.87 9.92 5.55
C PHE A 83 -1.48 10.18 6.12
N ASN A 84 -0.84 9.12 6.57
CA ASN A 84 0.27 9.13 7.50
C ASN A 84 1.62 9.12 6.79
N ILE A 85 2.44 10.13 7.05
CA ILE A 85 3.76 10.30 6.45
C ILE A 85 4.79 10.43 7.58
N ALA A 86 5.79 9.55 7.61
CA ALA A 86 6.90 9.64 8.55
C ALA A 86 8.15 10.13 7.81
N VAL A 87 8.80 11.16 8.34
CA VAL A 87 10.12 11.61 7.87
C VAL A 87 11.16 11.13 8.87
N ALA A 88 11.93 10.12 8.46
CA ALA A 88 13.00 9.52 9.26
C ALA A 88 14.20 10.47 9.39
N ASP A 89 15.00 10.28 10.44
CA ASP A 89 16.29 10.95 10.57
C ASP A 89 17.20 10.52 9.41
N PHE A 90 17.82 11.49 8.74
CA PHE A 90 18.76 11.19 7.67
C PHE A 90 20.11 10.77 8.25
N GLY A 91 20.73 9.82 7.58
CA GLY A 91 22.05 9.32 7.94
C GLY A 91 23.18 9.96 7.13
N VAL A 92 24.39 9.87 7.64
CA VAL A 92 25.64 10.12 6.94
C VAL A 92 26.30 8.77 6.70
N MET A 93 26.49 8.41 5.42
CA MET A 93 27.13 7.16 5.02
C MET A 93 28.62 7.38 4.82
N GLY A 94 29.41 6.78 5.71
CA GLY A 94 30.86 6.78 5.62
C GLY A 94 31.39 5.85 4.52
N ALA A 95 32.69 5.93 4.24
CA ALA A 95 33.36 5.06 3.27
C ALA A 95 33.30 3.57 3.64
N ASP A 96 33.06 3.26 4.92
CA ASP A 96 32.83 1.92 5.48
C ASP A 96 31.40 1.40 5.30
N LYS A 97 30.54 2.18 4.61
CA LYS A 97 29.09 1.93 4.42
C LYS A 97 28.29 1.87 5.72
N GLN A 98 28.86 2.34 6.83
CA GLN A 98 28.11 2.53 8.06
C GLN A 98 27.37 3.85 8.01
N ILE A 99 26.13 3.83 8.48
CA ILE A 99 25.27 5.00 8.52
C ILE A 99 25.23 5.53 9.94
N GLN A 100 25.65 6.78 10.12
CA GLN A 100 25.62 7.48 11.40
C GLN A 100 24.73 8.71 11.32
N VAL A 101 23.96 8.97 12.38
CA VAL A 101 23.15 10.19 12.47
C VAL A 101 24.01 11.28 13.10
N THR A 102 24.10 12.45 12.44
CA THR A 102 24.84 13.61 12.96
C THR A 102 23.88 14.78 13.22
N SER A 103 24.36 15.80 13.92
CA SER A 103 23.60 17.05 14.16
C SER A 103 23.13 17.70 12.86
N GLU A 104 23.97 17.66 11.82
CA GLU A 104 23.72 18.25 10.51
C GLU A 104 22.66 17.44 9.75
N SER A 105 22.77 16.11 9.74
CA SER A 105 21.82 15.25 9.04
C SER A 105 20.43 15.28 9.69
N GLN A 106 20.37 15.38 11.03
CA GLN A 106 19.11 15.62 11.75
C GLN A 106 18.50 16.96 11.38
N SER A 107 19.28 18.03 11.42
CA SER A 107 18.79 19.36 11.07
C SER A 107 18.27 19.41 9.63
N PHE A 108 18.90 18.67 8.71
CA PHE A 108 18.42 18.52 7.34
C PHE A 108 17.10 17.73 7.25
N SER A 109 16.95 16.62 7.98
CA SER A 109 15.68 15.89 8.05
C SER A 109 14.53 16.75 8.60
N ARG A 110 14.80 17.60 9.60
CA ARG A 110 13.82 18.56 10.16
C ARG A 110 13.38 19.59 9.14
N MET A 111 14.31 20.07 8.31
CA MET A 111 13.99 21.00 7.22
C MET A 111 13.04 20.33 6.21
N ILE A 112 13.35 19.12 5.77
CA ILE A 112 12.48 18.38 4.84
C ILE A 112 11.12 18.11 5.46
N PHE A 113 11.08 17.71 6.73
CA PHE A 113 9.84 17.53 7.50
C PHE A 113 8.97 18.79 7.50
N ALA A 114 9.53 19.93 7.94
CA ALA A 114 8.80 21.18 8.04
C ALA A 114 8.27 21.59 6.66
N ALA A 115 9.13 21.50 5.66
CA ALA A 115 8.80 21.94 4.33
C ALA A 115 7.79 21.02 3.63
N LEU A 116 7.86 19.70 3.82
CA LEU A 116 6.84 18.78 3.31
C LEU A 116 5.47 19.03 3.96
N ARG A 117 5.44 19.25 5.28
CA ARG A 117 4.22 19.60 6.01
C ARG A 117 3.60 20.89 5.46
N ASP A 118 4.42 21.91 5.25
CA ASP A 118 3.97 23.23 4.80
C ASP A 118 3.44 23.20 3.35
N GLU A 119 3.97 22.30 2.50
CA GLU A 119 3.47 22.10 1.12
C GLU A 119 2.20 21.23 1.08
N LEU A 120 2.02 20.28 2.01
CA LEU A 120 0.84 19.39 2.04
C LEU A 120 -0.41 20.03 2.63
N ILE A 121 -0.27 20.92 3.62
CA ILE A 121 -1.41 21.58 4.28
C ILE A 121 -2.29 22.33 3.27
N PRO A 122 -1.76 23.18 2.37
CA PRO A 122 -2.57 23.87 1.38
C PRO A 122 -3.29 22.92 0.42
N LEU A 123 -2.64 21.82 0.01
CA LEU A 123 -3.22 20.83 -0.91
C LEU A 123 -4.41 20.09 -0.29
N ALA A 124 -4.36 19.84 1.02
CA ALA A 124 -5.45 19.20 1.76
C ALA A 124 -6.56 20.15 2.18
N THR A 125 -6.31 21.47 2.16
CA THR A 125 -7.30 22.46 2.58
C THR A 125 -8.47 22.44 1.59
N ASN A 126 -9.69 22.22 2.10
CA ASN A 126 -10.94 22.14 1.34
C ASN A 126 -11.14 20.89 0.45
N GLN A 127 -10.59 19.74 0.84
CA GLN A 127 -10.84 18.46 0.17
C GLN A 127 -11.76 17.55 1.03
N PRO A 128 -13.10 17.74 0.99
CA PRO A 128 -14.03 16.93 1.78
C PRO A 128 -13.97 15.46 1.38
N GLY A 129 -13.96 14.55 2.37
CA GLY A 129 -13.95 13.10 2.16
C GLY A 129 -12.56 12.47 2.04
N LEU A 130 -11.48 13.26 2.02
CA LEU A 130 -10.12 12.73 2.08
C LEU A 130 -9.56 12.72 3.51
N PRO A 131 -8.81 11.68 3.90
CA PRO A 131 -7.97 11.72 5.09
C PRO A 131 -7.04 12.94 5.08
N LYS A 132 -6.92 13.61 6.22
CA LYS A 132 -5.98 14.72 6.35
C LYS A 132 -4.55 14.15 6.34
N PRO A 133 -3.62 14.75 5.57
CA PRO A 133 -2.22 14.37 5.65
C PRO A 133 -1.67 14.71 7.04
N LEU A 134 -1.02 13.75 7.67
CA LEU A 134 -0.35 13.88 8.96
C LEU A 134 1.12 13.53 8.75
N VAL A 135 2.01 14.47 9.06
CA VAL A 135 3.46 14.28 8.92
C VAL A 135 4.08 14.20 10.32
N TRP A 136 4.85 13.15 10.62
CA TRP A 136 5.67 13.05 11.84
C TRP A 136 7.18 13.09 11.54
N ASN A 137 7.94 13.61 12.50
CA ASN A 137 9.39 13.57 12.58
C ASN A 137 9.82 13.64 14.06
N ASP A 138 11.01 13.16 14.39
CA ASP A 138 11.55 13.12 15.75
C ASP A 138 11.79 14.51 16.39
N SER A 139 11.67 15.59 15.61
CA SER A 139 11.65 16.96 16.14
C SER A 139 10.32 17.39 16.76
N LEU A 140 9.25 16.60 16.62
CA LEU A 140 8.00 16.84 17.33
C LEU A 140 8.16 16.61 18.84
N PHE A 141 7.35 17.27 19.65
CA PHE A 141 7.42 17.12 21.10
C PHE A 141 7.13 15.66 21.49
N PRO A 142 7.85 15.08 22.47
CA PRO A 142 7.63 13.70 22.90
C PRO A 142 6.17 13.40 23.29
N SER A 143 5.45 14.38 23.81
CA SER A 143 4.02 14.25 24.14
C SER A 143 3.11 14.11 22.89
N GLN A 144 3.56 14.52 21.71
CA GLN A 144 2.81 14.45 20.46
C GLN A 144 2.94 13.08 19.79
N ILE A 145 4.15 12.55 19.69
CA ILE A 145 4.41 11.29 18.97
C ILE A 145 4.64 10.09 19.88
N ARG A 146 5.23 10.24 21.08
CA ARG A 146 5.53 9.16 22.05
C ARG A 146 6.15 7.90 21.43
N VAL A 147 6.86 8.06 20.32
CA VAL A 147 7.59 7.02 19.60
C VAL A 147 8.74 7.72 18.91
N GLN A 148 9.88 7.05 18.81
CA GLN A 148 11.00 7.52 18.00
C GLN A 148 10.88 6.88 16.62
N ILE A 149 10.98 7.65 15.54
CA ILE A 149 11.04 7.18 14.14
C ILE A 149 12.48 6.77 13.81
N GLY A 150 13.47 7.55 14.25
CA GLY A 150 14.89 7.27 14.04
C GLY A 150 15.30 7.24 12.56
N MET A 151 16.50 6.76 12.32
CA MET A 151 17.06 6.55 10.98
C MET A 151 16.66 5.17 10.44
N ILE A 152 16.50 5.05 9.12
CA ILE A 152 16.23 3.77 8.45
C ILE A 152 17.54 3.03 8.19
N PRO A 153 17.86 1.96 8.95
CA PRO A 153 19.13 1.27 8.84
C PRO A 153 19.24 0.48 7.53
N GLY A 154 20.48 0.23 7.11
CA GLY A 154 20.77 -0.69 6.02
C GLY A 154 21.94 -0.20 5.17
N SER A 155 22.89 -1.10 4.93
CA SER A 155 24.08 -0.85 4.10
C SER A 155 23.82 -1.02 2.61
N SER A 156 22.63 -1.53 2.25
CA SER A 156 22.15 -1.70 0.88
C SER A 156 20.73 -1.15 0.72
N PRO A 157 20.35 -0.77 -0.52
CA PRO A 157 18.98 -0.47 -0.91
C PRO A 157 17.89 -1.41 -0.37
N GLU A 158 18.16 -2.72 -0.39
CA GLU A 158 17.21 -3.76 -0.01
C GLU A 158 17.05 -3.83 1.51
N GLN A 159 18.15 -3.70 2.26
CA GLN A 159 18.12 -3.62 3.72
C GLN A 159 17.33 -2.39 4.18
N GLN A 160 17.55 -1.24 3.54
CA GLN A 160 16.82 -0.01 3.82
C GLN A 160 15.34 -0.14 3.47
N HIS A 161 15.01 -0.79 2.36
CA HIS A 161 13.64 -1.05 1.98
C HIS A 161 12.91 -1.92 3.03
N ALA A 162 13.52 -3.04 3.45
CA ALA A 162 12.95 -3.92 4.47
C ALA A 162 12.80 -3.20 5.82
N ALA A 163 13.79 -2.39 6.21
CA ALA A 163 13.74 -1.60 7.43
C ALA A 163 12.65 -0.51 7.37
N ALA A 164 12.50 0.17 6.24
CA ALA A 164 11.42 1.15 6.02
C ALA A 164 10.05 0.46 6.07
N ALA A 165 9.89 -0.73 5.47
CA ALA A 165 8.65 -1.49 5.52
C ALA A 165 8.26 -1.91 6.95
N ALA A 166 9.22 -2.44 7.71
CA ALA A 166 9.02 -2.79 9.12
C ALA A 166 8.63 -1.56 9.94
N ARG A 167 9.33 -0.43 9.71
CA ARG A 167 9.08 0.82 10.43
C ARG A 167 7.72 1.44 10.07
N ALA A 168 7.29 1.34 8.82
CA ALA A 168 5.97 1.81 8.40
C ALA A 168 4.85 1.04 9.11
N THR A 169 5.02 -0.28 9.24
CA THR A 169 4.09 -1.17 9.94
C THR A 169 4.01 -0.85 11.43
N GLU A 170 5.16 -0.61 12.07
CA GLU A 170 5.24 -0.25 13.49
C GLU A 170 4.52 1.08 13.79
N LEU A 171 4.80 2.09 12.96
CA LEU A 171 4.26 3.44 13.11
C LEU A 171 2.82 3.59 12.63
N GLY A 172 2.34 2.70 11.75
CA GLY A 172 1.09 2.93 11.00
C GLY A 172 1.25 3.99 9.90
N ALA A 173 2.46 4.16 9.35
CA ALA A 173 2.75 5.12 8.30
C ALA A 173 2.35 4.58 6.92
N ASN A 174 1.73 5.43 6.09
CA ASN A 174 1.45 5.14 4.69
C ASN A 174 2.68 5.38 3.82
N ILE A 175 3.49 6.39 4.15
CA ILE A 175 4.73 6.72 3.47
C ILE A 175 5.85 6.95 4.50
N ILE A 176 7.04 6.44 4.21
CA ILE A 176 8.28 6.82 4.92
C ILE A 176 9.21 7.52 3.95
N VAL A 177 9.61 8.74 4.28
CA VAL A 177 10.66 9.49 3.59
C VAL A 177 11.98 9.32 4.37
N TYR A 178 13.03 8.90 3.67
CA TYR A 178 14.34 8.65 4.25
C TYR A 178 15.45 8.93 3.24
N GLY A 179 16.70 8.94 3.68
CA GLY A 179 17.83 9.16 2.80
C GLY A 179 19.14 9.26 3.55
N ASN A 180 20.24 9.16 2.80
CA ASN A 180 21.59 9.25 3.34
C ASN A 180 22.41 10.28 2.59
N LEU A 181 23.34 10.89 3.32
CA LEU A 181 24.37 11.79 2.83
C LEU A 181 25.65 10.99 2.63
N GLU A 182 26.06 10.79 1.38
CA GLU A 182 27.30 10.11 1.05
C GLU A 182 28.47 11.10 1.15
N THR A 183 29.40 10.85 2.08
CA THR A 183 30.58 11.73 2.30
C THR A 183 31.76 11.38 1.40
N ASN A 184 31.58 10.42 0.49
CA ASN A 184 32.62 9.94 -0.42
C ASN A 184 32.96 10.97 -1.52
N SER A 185 32.17 12.04 -1.63
CA SER A 185 32.40 13.20 -2.49
C SER A 185 32.24 14.49 -1.70
N ILE A 186 32.97 15.54 -2.10
CA ILE A 186 32.77 16.91 -1.63
C ILE A 186 32.29 17.75 -2.84
N PRO A 187 31.08 18.32 -2.81
CA PRO A 187 30.08 18.25 -1.73
C PRO A 187 29.49 16.83 -1.55
N SER A 188 28.97 16.55 -0.35
CA SER A 188 28.33 15.28 -0.02
C SER A 188 27.06 15.11 -0.85
N ASN A 189 26.72 13.88 -1.22
CA ASN A 189 25.56 13.61 -2.07
C ASN A 189 24.40 13.08 -1.23
N PHE A 190 23.29 13.81 -1.17
CA PHE A 190 22.06 13.33 -0.55
C PHE A 190 21.24 12.48 -1.51
N VAL A 191 20.95 11.25 -1.14
CA VAL A 191 20.13 10.31 -1.92
C VAL A 191 18.75 10.19 -1.27
N PRO A 192 17.73 10.95 -1.73
CA PRO A 192 16.38 10.83 -1.19
C PRO A 192 15.70 9.56 -1.72
N ALA A 193 15.06 8.84 -0.81
CA ALA A 193 14.18 7.74 -1.13
C ALA A 193 12.88 7.86 -0.34
N PHE A 194 11.83 7.23 -0.86
CA PHE A 194 10.63 7.01 -0.08
C PHE A 194 10.16 5.58 -0.24
N TYR A 195 9.48 5.10 0.78
CA TYR A 195 8.78 3.83 0.81
C TYR A 195 7.29 4.11 0.93
N VAL A 196 6.50 3.46 0.09
CA VAL A 196 5.03 3.44 0.22
C VAL A 196 4.62 2.10 0.79
N ALA A 197 3.93 2.12 1.93
CA ALA A 197 3.40 0.95 2.59
C ALA A 197 2.22 0.35 1.80
N PRO A 198 1.94 -0.95 1.93
CA PRO A 198 0.68 -1.53 1.46
C PRO A 198 -0.49 -0.76 2.06
N LEU A 199 -1.32 -0.16 1.20
CA LEU A 199 -2.55 0.51 1.61
C LEU A 199 -3.74 -0.39 1.30
N VAL A 200 -4.80 -0.31 2.12
CA VAL A 200 -6.02 -1.11 1.97
C VAL A 200 -6.80 -0.68 0.74
N GLY A 201 -6.70 -1.42 -0.37
CA GLY A 201 -7.29 -1.06 -1.65
C GLY A 201 -6.21 -0.75 -2.70
N GLU A 202 -6.23 -1.51 -3.79
CA GLU A 202 -5.53 -1.37 -5.08
C GLU A 202 -4.10 -0.78 -5.17
N ALA A 203 -3.36 -0.67 -4.06
CA ALA A 203 -2.11 0.08 -4.00
C ALA A 203 -0.86 -0.75 -4.28
N ASP A 204 -0.95 -2.05 -4.56
CA ASP A 204 0.23 -2.90 -4.72
C ASP A 204 1.20 -2.33 -5.75
N GLU A 205 0.72 -1.76 -6.86
CA GLU A 205 1.52 -1.10 -7.92
C GLU A 205 2.31 0.13 -7.45
N ILE A 206 1.91 0.71 -6.32
CA ILE A 206 2.53 1.85 -5.64
C ILE A 206 3.48 1.36 -4.53
N VAL A 207 3.30 0.14 -4.02
CA VAL A 207 4.12 -0.38 -2.93
C VAL A 207 5.56 -0.56 -3.39
N GLY A 208 6.46 -0.09 -2.54
CA GLY A 208 7.88 -0.30 -2.76
C GLY A 208 8.71 0.93 -2.48
N ARG A 209 10.02 0.77 -2.73
CA ARG A 209 10.97 1.86 -2.71
C ARG A 209 10.89 2.66 -4.01
N TYR A 210 11.11 3.96 -3.90
CA TYR A 210 11.33 4.85 -5.03
C TYR A 210 12.51 5.74 -4.68
N GLN A 211 13.45 5.84 -5.61
CA GLN A 211 14.44 6.90 -5.59
C GLN A 211 13.85 8.10 -6.32
N PHE A 212 13.77 9.25 -5.65
CA PHE A 212 13.18 10.44 -6.25
C PHE A 212 14.26 11.35 -6.84
N GLY A 213 14.77 10.94 -8.00
CA GLY A 213 15.79 11.65 -8.75
C GLY A 213 17.23 11.37 -8.33
N SER A 214 18.14 12.14 -8.93
CA SER A 214 19.59 12.01 -8.76
C SER A 214 20.03 12.53 -7.39
N PRO A 215 21.19 12.09 -6.88
CA PRO A 215 21.71 12.61 -5.63
C PRO A 215 21.84 14.15 -5.67
N ILE A 216 21.46 14.82 -4.58
CA ILE A 216 21.52 16.27 -4.43
C ILE A 216 22.86 16.61 -3.78
N PRO A 217 23.73 17.42 -4.40
CA PRO A 217 24.93 17.88 -3.73
C PRO A 217 24.53 18.79 -2.55
N VAL A 218 24.94 18.40 -1.35
CA VAL A 218 24.71 19.13 -0.10
C VAL A 218 26.06 19.40 0.56
N GLN A 219 26.38 20.67 0.74
CA GLN A 219 27.54 21.08 1.50
C GLN A 219 27.13 21.38 2.93
N LEU A 220 27.22 20.35 3.79
CA LEU A 220 26.98 20.49 5.22
C LEU A 220 28.14 21.27 5.85
N SER A 221 27.83 22.23 6.73
CA SER A 221 28.83 22.91 7.56
C SER A 221 28.40 22.89 9.02
N SER A 222 29.31 22.45 9.87
CA SER A 222 29.14 22.41 11.33
C SER A 222 29.58 23.72 12.02
N GLN A 223 29.96 24.74 11.24
CA GLN A 223 30.42 26.02 11.79
C GLN A 223 29.25 26.80 12.42
N PRO A 224 29.38 27.29 13.67
CA PRO A 224 28.40 28.17 14.28
C PRO A 224 28.13 29.41 13.41
N GLY A 225 26.85 29.68 13.09
CA GLY A 225 26.46 30.81 12.23
C GLY A 225 26.51 30.54 10.72
N SER A 226 26.80 29.32 10.28
CA SER A 226 26.80 28.95 8.87
C SER A 226 25.42 29.12 8.23
N THR A 227 25.37 29.72 7.03
CA THR A 227 24.15 29.98 6.26
C THR A 227 23.81 28.87 5.26
N TRP A 228 24.45 27.70 5.34
CA TRP A 228 24.23 26.61 4.38
C TRP A 228 22.78 26.15 4.34
N PHE A 229 22.07 26.15 5.48
CA PHE A 229 20.64 25.84 5.53
C PHE A 229 19.79 26.85 4.75
N THR A 230 20.09 28.15 4.87
CA THR A 230 19.37 29.20 4.13
C THR A 230 19.65 29.13 2.64
N SER A 231 20.88 28.83 2.23
CA SER A 231 21.23 28.63 0.83
C SER A 231 20.54 27.38 0.26
N LEU A 232 20.53 26.28 1.01
CA LEU A 232 19.88 25.03 0.62
C LEU A 232 18.35 25.18 0.54
N ALA A 233 17.73 25.90 1.49
CA ALA A 233 16.30 26.18 1.47
C ALA A 233 15.86 27.08 0.30
N GLN A 234 16.77 27.87 -0.27
CA GLN A 234 16.54 28.72 -1.44
C GLN A 234 16.97 28.05 -2.77
N ASP A 235 17.53 26.84 -2.71
CA ASP A 235 17.92 26.11 -3.89
C ASP A 235 16.70 25.76 -4.74
N LYS A 236 16.67 26.24 -5.98
CA LYS A 236 15.53 26.06 -6.88
C LYS A 236 15.26 24.59 -7.20
N THR A 237 16.30 23.76 -7.27
CA THR A 237 16.17 22.32 -7.52
C THR A 237 15.54 21.63 -6.30
N LEU A 238 16.01 21.95 -5.09
CA LEU A 238 15.45 21.38 -3.88
C LEU A 238 14.01 21.81 -3.65
N ILE A 239 13.69 23.10 -3.90
CA ILE A 239 12.31 23.62 -3.84
C ILE A 239 11.41 22.86 -4.81
N ALA A 240 11.82 22.74 -6.08
CA ALA A 240 11.03 22.04 -7.09
C ALA A 240 10.80 20.57 -6.73
N ARG A 241 11.84 19.88 -6.24
CA ARG A 241 11.74 18.47 -5.83
C ARG A 241 10.87 18.28 -4.59
N ARG A 242 10.97 19.16 -3.62
CA ARG A 242 10.09 19.14 -2.43
C ARG A 242 8.64 19.31 -2.84
N GLN A 243 8.34 20.32 -3.66
CA GLN A 243 6.99 20.57 -4.15
C GLN A 243 6.47 19.40 -4.98
N ALA A 244 7.31 18.84 -5.86
CA ALA A 244 6.98 17.66 -6.64
C ALA A 244 6.72 16.43 -5.74
N LEU A 245 7.48 16.23 -4.67
CA LEU A 245 7.25 15.15 -3.71
C LEU A 245 5.93 15.33 -2.94
N ALA A 246 5.58 16.57 -2.55
CA ALA A 246 4.31 16.86 -1.90
C ALA A 246 3.12 16.60 -2.85
N GLN A 247 3.22 17.05 -4.10
CA GLN A 247 2.22 16.81 -5.15
C GLN A 247 2.09 15.31 -5.45
N LEU A 248 3.21 14.58 -5.59
CA LEU A 248 3.22 13.13 -5.73
C LEU A 248 2.50 12.46 -4.56
N THR A 249 2.88 12.80 -3.33
CA THR A 249 2.28 12.27 -2.10
C THR A 249 0.76 12.48 -2.06
N PHE A 250 0.29 13.66 -2.46
CA PHE A 250 -1.13 13.96 -2.51
C PHE A 250 -1.85 13.24 -3.67
N GLY A 251 -1.20 13.10 -4.82
CA GLY A 251 -1.68 12.29 -5.94
C GLY A 251 -1.84 10.82 -5.55
N LEU A 252 -0.90 10.25 -4.79
CA LEU A 252 -1.00 8.89 -4.26
C LEU A 252 -2.19 8.72 -3.30
N LEU A 253 -2.47 9.73 -2.46
CA LEU A 253 -3.65 9.73 -1.59
C LEU A 253 -4.95 9.74 -2.41
N LYS A 254 -5.00 10.51 -3.50
CA LYS A 254 -6.16 10.56 -4.42
C LYS A 254 -6.35 9.24 -5.16
N ASP A 255 -5.28 8.69 -5.70
CA ASP A 255 -5.25 7.41 -6.40
C ASP A 255 -5.72 6.27 -5.48
N PHE A 256 -5.24 6.26 -4.23
CA PHE A 256 -5.70 5.31 -3.20
C PHE A 256 -7.23 5.36 -2.96
N ARG A 257 -7.87 6.49 -3.20
CA ARG A 257 -9.33 6.65 -3.07
C ARG A 257 -10.09 6.37 -4.37
N GLY A 258 -9.40 5.93 -5.42
CA GLY A 258 -9.95 5.69 -6.76
C GLY A 258 -10.16 6.97 -7.57
N TYR A 259 -9.65 8.12 -7.11
CA TYR A 259 -9.75 9.40 -7.82
C TYR A 259 -8.62 9.55 -8.84
N HIS A 260 -8.55 8.67 -9.83
CA HIS A 260 -7.46 8.56 -10.80
C HIS A 260 -7.27 9.83 -11.65
N GLU A 261 -8.36 10.51 -12.05
CA GLU A 261 -8.28 11.77 -12.80
C GLU A 261 -7.70 12.91 -11.96
N ASP A 262 -8.10 13.02 -10.70
CA ASP A 262 -7.52 13.98 -9.76
C ASP A 262 -6.04 13.68 -9.53
N ALA A 263 -5.71 12.42 -9.24
CA ALA A 263 -4.35 11.95 -9.00
C ALA A 263 -3.42 12.29 -10.18
N LEU A 264 -3.88 12.02 -11.40
CA LEU A 264 -3.19 12.39 -12.64
C LEU A 264 -2.86 13.89 -12.68
N GLY A 265 -3.81 14.76 -12.28
CA GLY A 265 -3.59 16.19 -12.19
C GLY A 265 -2.43 16.56 -11.25
N TYR A 266 -2.37 15.95 -10.07
CA TYR A 266 -1.28 16.16 -9.11
C TYR A 266 0.07 15.65 -9.64
N PHE A 267 0.11 14.48 -10.29
CA PHE A 267 1.34 13.96 -10.90
C PHE A 267 1.84 14.83 -12.06
N GLN A 268 0.93 15.37 -12.88
CA GLN A 268 1.28 16.31 -13.94
C GLN A 268 1.80 17.64 -13.39
N ASN A 269 1.23 18.14 -12.29
CA ASN A 269 1.74 19.33 -11.62
C ASN A 269 3.13 19.10 -11.04
N ALA A 270 3.36 17.95 -10.39
CA ALA A 270 4.69 17.53 -9.95
C ALA A 270 5.69 17.49 -11.12
N LEU A 271 5.27 16.96 -12.27
CA LEU A 271 6.13 16.85 -13.46
C LEU A 271 6.52 18.23 -14.00
N LYS A 272 5.57 19.16 -14.08
CA LYS A 272 5.82 20.55 -14.51
C LYS A 272 6.82 21.26 -13.60
N LEU A 273 6.75 21.04 -12.29
CA LEU A 273 7.70 21.59 -11.32
C LEU A 273 9.12 21.11 -11.60
N LEU A 274 9.31 19.81 -11.86
CA LEU A 274 10.63 19.26 -12.21
C LEU A 274 11.12 19.75 -13.58
N GLN A 275 10.24 19.85 -14.58
CA GLN A 275 10.57 20.33 -15.92
C GLN A 275 11.01 21.81 -15.95
N ALA A 276 10.47 22.62 -15.04
CA ALA A 276 10.84 24.01 -14.83
C ALA A 276 12.14 24.19 -14.04
N SER A 277 12.67 23.12 -13.45
CA SER A 277 13.95 23.12 -12.75
C SER A 277 15.10 22.71 -13.68
N ASP A 278 16.32 23.11 -13.32
CA ASP A 278 17.54 22.74 -14.07
C ASP A 278 17.85 21.24 -13.97
N ASN A 279 17.30 20.55 -12.98
CA ASN A 279 17.54 19.14 -12.71
C ASN A 279 16.23 18.33 -12.73
N ARG A 280 16.04 17.66 -13.87
CA ARG A 280 14.85 16.87 -14.21
C ARG A 280 14.85 15.44 -13.66
N ALA A 281 15.68 15.14 -12.67
CA ALA A 281 15.70 13.79 -12.11
C ALA A 281 14.47 13.56 -11.22
N GLY A 282 13.90 12.35 -11.29
CA GLY A 282 12.61 12.01 -10.66
C GLY A 282 11.45 12.07 -11.66
N GLU A 283 11.67 12.61 -12.86
CA GLU A 283 10.70 12.58 -13.95
C GLU A 283 10.31 11.15 -14.34
N GLU A 284 11.23 10.18 -14.25
CA GLU A 284 10.94 8.77 -14.53
C GLU A 284 9.86 8.19 -13.61
N VAL A 285 9.92 8.57 -12.32
CA VAL A 285 8.94 8.15 -11.32
C VAL A 285 7.59 8.80 -11.62
N LEU A 286 7.56 10.11 -11.87
CA LEU A 286 6.31 10.83 -12.16
C LEU A 286 5.67 10.37 -13.48
N ASN A 287 6.46 10.14 -14.53
CA ASN A 287 5.96 9.63 -15.80
C ASN A 287 5.42 8.19 -15.66
N TYR A 288 6.00 7.36 -14.81
CA TYR A 288 5.43 6.06 -14.49
C TYR A 288 4.06 6.18 -13.82
N PHE A 289 3.93 7.05 -12.82
CA PHE A 289 2.64 7.30 -12.16
C PHE A 289 1.59 7.84 -13.12
N ILE A 290 1.95 8.82 -13.97
CA ILE A 290 1.07 9.34 -15.03
C ILE A 290 0.63 8.24 -15.99
N GLY A 291 1.58 7.40 -16.44
CA GLY A 291 1.28 6.29 -17.35
C GLY A 291 0.33 5.28 -16.73
N ARG A 292 0.50 5.00 -15.45
CA ARG A 292 -0.37 4.11 -14.69
C ARG A 292 -1.79 4.65 -14.56
N GLU A 293 -1.98 5.93 -14.23
CA GLU A 293 -3.32 6.51 -14.14
C GLU A 293 -4.07 6.42 -15.48
N TYR A 294 -3.39 6.70 -16.59
CA TYR A 294 -3.97 6.48 -17.93
C TYR A 294 -4.30 5.01 -18.21
N LEU A 295 -3.44 4.07 -17.78
CA LEU A 295 -3.72 2.64 -17.93
C LEU A 295 -4.92 2.20 -17.08
N PHE A 296 -5.04 2.68 -15.84
CA PHE A 296 -6.21 2.43 -14.98
C PHE A 296 -7.49 2.96 -15.60
N MET A 297 -7.48 4.21 -16.08
CA MET A 297 -8.62 4.78 -16.78
C MET A 297 -8.99 3.96 -18.04
N ALA A 298 -8.01 3.48 -18.81
CA ALA A 298 -8.27 2.62 -19.95
C ALA A 298 -8.93 1.28 -19.54
N ASN A 299 -8.39 0.61 -18.51
CA ASN A 299 -8.96 -0.62 -17.97
C ASN A 299 -10.39 -0.42 -17.44
N HIS A 300 -10.63 0.68 -16.72
CA HIS A 300 -11.95 1.02 -16.21
C HIS A 300 -12.96 1.24 -17.33
N GLN A 301 -12.58 2.00 -18.37
CA GLN A 301 -13.44 2.24 -19.53
C GLN A 301 -13.70 0.95 -20.34
N GLN A 302 -12.71 0.07 -20.44
CA GLN A 302 -12.90 -1.25 -21.05
C GLN A 302 -13.94 -2.08 -20.29
N ALA A 303 -13.78 -2.21 -18.96
CA ALA A 303 -14.70 -2.96 -18.11
C ALA A 303 -16.12 -2.35 -18.08
N LEU A 304 -16.22 -1.01 -18.09
CA LEU A 304 -17.49 -0.31 -18.17
C LEU A 304 -18.20 -0.59 -19.50
N GLY A 305 -17.46 -0.55 -20.61
CA GLY A 305 -18.00 -0.87 -21.94
C GLY A 305 -18.52 -2.30 -22.03
N GLU A 306 -17.76 -3.26 -21.52
CA GLU A 306 -18.18 -4.67 -21.43
C GLU A 306 -19.45 -4.85 -20.59
N SER A 307 -19.50 -4.22 -19.42
CA SER A 307 -20.67 -4.27 -18.54
C SER A 307 -21.91 -3.67 -19.19
N ARG A 308 -21.79 -2.51 -19.87
CA ARG A 308 -22.91 -1.85 -20.54
C ARG A 308 -23.41 -2.66 -21.74
N SER A 309 -22.49 -3.24 -22.52
CA SER A 309 -22.84 -4.11 -23.64
C SER A 309 -23.62 -5.34 -23.17
N ALA A 310 -23.20 -5.97 -22.07
CA ALA A 310 -23.90 -7.10 -21.45
C ALA A 310 -25.30 -6.73 -20.93
N GLN A 311 -25.51 -5.47 -20.55
CA GLN A 311 -26.81 -4.93 -20.12
C GLN A 311 -27.69 -4.44 -21.28
N GLY A 312 -27.20 -4.50 -22.52
CA GLY A 312 -27.91 -4.03 -23.72
C GLY A 312 -27.77 -2.54 -24.02
N ASP A 313 -26.99 -1.78 -23.24
CA ASP A 313 -26.68 -0.36 -23.49
C ASP A 313 -25.53 -0.22 -24.49
N GLN A 314 -25.84 -0.35 -25.78
CA GLN A 314 -24.83 -0.30 -26.84
C GLN A 314 -24.24 1.10 -27.02
N ALA A 315 -25.03 2.16 -26.84
CA ALA A 315 -24.56 3.53 -26.97
C ALA A 315 -23.56 3.87 -25.86
N GLY A 316 -23.92 3.59 -24.60
CA GLY A 316 -23.01 3.81 -23.48
C GLY A 316 -21.79 2.89 -23.51
N ALA A 317 -21.90 1.69 -24.06
CA ALA A 317 -20.74 0.82 -24.29
C ALA A 317 -19.78 1.42 -25.32
N GLN A 318 -20.30 1.92 -26.44
CA GLN A 318 -19.51 2.57 -27.48
C GLN A 318 -18.77 3.81 -26.96
N ASP A 319 -19.44 4.64 -26.16
CA ASP A 319 -18.84 5.81 -25.53
C ASP A 319 -17.67 5.43 -24.60
N ALA A 320 -17.84 4.38 -23.80
CA ALA A 320 -16.79 3.89 -22.91
C ALA A 320 -15.60 3.34 -23.71
N PHE A 321 -15.85 2.48 -24.71
CA PHE A 321 -14.81 1.92 -25.57
C PHE A 321 -14.03 2.99 -26.35
N ALA A 322 -14.67 4.10 -26.74
CA ALA A 322 -14.03 5.20 -27.43
C ALA A 322 -12.91 5.87 -26.60
N GLN A 323 -12.97 5.78 -25.26
CA GLN A 323 -11.96 6.36 -24.36
C GLN A 323 -10.75 5.44 -24.11
N VAL A 324 -10.84 4.16 -24.45
CA VAL A 324 -9.80 3.16 -24.12
C VAL A 324 -8.50 3.43 -24.88
N GLU A 325 -8.54 3.56 -26.21
CA GLU A 325 -7.33 3.76 -27.01
C GLU A 325 -6.64 5.12 -26.79
N PRO A 326 -7.36 6.25 -26.64
CA PRO A 326 -6.76 7.52 -26.26
C PRO A 326 -5.99 7.43 -24.93
N ASN A 327 -6.57 6.77 -23.93
CA ASN A 327 -5.92 6.57 -22.65
C ASN A 327 -4.70 5.64 -22.77
N LEU A 328 -4.79 4.54 -23.52
CA LEU A 328 -3.65 3.67 -23.80
C LEU A 328 -2.51 4.39 -24.54
N THR A 329 -2.84 5.29 -25.44
CA THR A 329 -1.85 6.12 -26.15
C THR A 329 -1.10 7.04 -25.19
N LYS A 330 -1.83 7.72 -24.29
CA LYS A 330 -1.24 8.58 -23.26
C LYS A 330 -0.41 7.78 -22.24
N ALA A 331 -0.90 6.61 -21.85
CA ALA A 331 -0.18 5.67 -20.98
C ALA A 331 1.16 5.26 -21.62
N ALA A 332 1.12 4.81 -22.88
CA ALA A 332 2.32 4.43 -23.64
C ALA A 332 3.33 5.58 -23.72
N ALA A 333 2.86 6.80 -24.01
CA ALA A 333 3.72 7.97 -24.11
C ALA A 333 4.42 8.28 -22.77
N ALA A 334 3.70 8.21 -21.66
CA ALA A 334 4.24 8.44 -20.34
C ALA A 334 5.24 7.34 -19.92
N PHE A 335 4.94 6.05 -20.14
CA PHE A 335 5.90 4.98 -19.86
C PHE A 335 7.16 5.08 -20.73
N ASN A 336 7.03 5.46 -22.01
CA ASN A 336 8.20 5.72 -22.85
C ASN A 336 9.00 6.93 -22.37
N ALA A 337 8.35 7.99 -21.89
CA ALA A 337 9.04 9.11 -21.27
C ALA A 337 9.83 8.67 -20.02
N ALA A 338 9.26 7.78 -19.19
CA ALA A 338 9.97 7.20 -18.06
C ALA A 338 11.18 6.36 -18.48
N LYS A 339 11.03 5.48 -19.49
CA LYS A 339 12.13 4.68 -20.07
C LYS A 339 13.26 5.56 -20.62
N ASN A 340 12.92 6.64 -21.31
CA ASN A 340 13.89 7.56 -21.89
C ASN A 340 14.66 8.34 -20.81
N ARG A 341 14.09 8.51 -19.61
CA ARG A 341 14.76 9.11 -18.46
C ARG A 341 15.63 8.13 -17.70
N ASN A 342 15.16 6.89 -17.55
CA ASN A 342 15.90 5.83 -16.89
C ASN A 342 15.66 4.51 -17.64
N ALA A 343 16.64 4.14 -18.48
CA ALA A 343 16.57 2.96 -19.33
C ALA A 343 16.56 1.64 -18.54
N THR A 344 16.90 1.66 -17.25
CA THR A 344 16.84 0.48 -16.37
C THR A 344 15.64 0.51 -15.42
N TYR A 345 14.67 1.42 -15.63
CA TYR A 345 13.52 1.54 -14.73
C TYR A 345 12.46 0.47 -15.04
N ALA A 346 12.60 -0.69 -14.40
CA ALA A 346 11.79 -1.90 -14.62
C ALA A 346 10.28 -1.63 -14.68
N ARG A 347 9.78 -0.78 -13.78
CA ARG A 347 8.35 -0.44 -13.67
C ARG A 347 7.77 0.24 -14.91
N ALA A 348 8.56 1.02 -15.64
CA ALA A 348 8.11 1.63 -16.88
C ALA A 348 7.92 0.60 -18.00
N TYR A 349 8.83 -0.38 -18.08
CA TYR A 349 8.69 -1.52 -19.00
C TYR A 349 7.47 -2.39 -18.62
N TYR A 350 7.28 -2.67 -17.32
CA TYR A 350 6.10 -3.37 -16.83
C TYR A 350 4.79 -2.66 -17.25
N GLY A 351 4.69 -1.35 -16.99
CA GLY A 351 3.51 -0.58 -17.39
C GLY A 351 3.26 -0.56 -18.90
N LEU A 352 4.32 -0.45 -19.70
CA LEU A 352 4.21 -0.50 -21.16
C LEU A 352 3.80 -1.90 -21.68
N GLY A 353 4.27 -2.97 -21.03
CA GLY A 353 3.76 -4.32 -21.26
C GLY A 353 2.25 -4.41 -21.01
N GLY A 354 1.76 -3.81 -19.92
CA GLY A 354 0.34 -3.74 -19.59
C GLY A 354 -0.49 -3.01 -20.64
N VAL A 355 0.04 -1.92 -21.21
CA VAL A 355 -0.59 -1.22 -22.35
C VAL A 355 -0.77 -2.16 -23.55
N TYR A 356 0.28 -2.89 -23.93
CA TYR A 356 0.20 -3.80 -25.07
C TYR A 356 -0.66 -5.02 -24.80
N GLN A 357 -0.65 -5.53 -23.57
CA GLN A 357 -1.55 -6.60 -23.16
C GLN A 357 -3.02 -6.17 -23.24
N LEU A 358 -3.37 -4.94 -22.82
CA LEU A 358 -4.75 -4.45 -22.96
C LEU A 358 -5.15 -4.27 -24.43
N ARG A 359 -4.24 -3.77 -25.29
CA ARG A 359 -4.48 -3.71 -26.74
C ARG A 359 -4.72 -5.10 -27.34
N MET A 360 -3.95 -6.09 -26.90
CA MET A 360 -4.09 -7.48 -27.32
C MET A 360 -5.44 -8.07 -26.86
N MET A 361 -5.88 -7.80 -25.63
CA MET A 361 -7.17 -8.30 -25.12
C MET A 361 -8.37 -7.74 -25.89
N ARG A 362 -8.23 -6.54 -26.49
CA ARG A 362 -9.25 -5.93 -27.34
C ARG A 362 -9.35 -6.53 -28.74
N GLN A 363 -8.35 -7.31 -29.16
CA GLN A 363 -8.45 -8.11 -30.39
C GLN A 363 -9.25 -9.38 -30.12
N SER A 364 -9.95 -9.88 -31.15
CA SER A 364 -10.53 -11.21 -31.07
C SER A 364 -9.43 -12.26 -30.83
N ALA A 365 -9.74 -13.34 -30.11
CA ALA A 365 -8.74 -14.35 -29.80
C ALA A 365 -7.98 -14.88 -31.05
N PRO A 366 -8.63 -15.17 -32.20
CA PRO A 366 -7.92 -15.52 -33.43
C PRO A 366 -6.98 -14.41 -33.95
N ASP A 367 -7.41 -13.14 -33.88
CA ASP A 367 -6.62 -12.00 -34.38
C ASP A 367 -5.34 -11.78 -33.58
N ARG A 368 -5.31 -12.15 -32.29
CA ARG A 368 -4.11 -12.01 -31.43
C ARG A 368 -2.90 -12.75 -32.01
N LEU A 369 -3.12 -13.89 -32.66
CA LEU A 369 -2.06 -14.68 -33.30
C LEU A 369 -1.81 -14.26 -34.76
N ALA A 370 -2.85 -13.81 -35.47
CA ALA A 370 -2.71 -13.31 -36.84
C ALA A 370 -1.99 -11.95 -36.90
N GLN A 371 -2.15 -11.13 -35.86
CA GLN A 371 -1.54 -9.81 -35.70
C GLN A 371 -0.77 -9.76 -34.37
N PRO A 372 0.35 -10.50 -34.24
CA PRO A 372 1.02 -10.74 -32.97
C PRO A 372 1.82 -9.52 -32.49
N GLU A 373 1.65 -8.35 -33.10
CA GLU A 373 2.42 -7.15 -32.76
C GLU A 373 2.27 -6.78 -31.29
N PHE A 374 1.04 -6.71 -30.79
CA PHE A 374 0.81 -6.38 -29.38
C PHE A 374 1.27 -7.50 -28.44
N MET A 375 1.10 -8.77 -28.83
CA MET A 375 1.59 -9.90 -28.06
C MET A 375 3.12 -9.88 -27.94
N ASN A 376 3.83 -9.74 -29.06
CA ASN A 376 5.29 -9.70 -29.11
C ASN A 376 5.84 -8.49 -28.33
N ARG A 377 5.20 -7.32 -28.46
CA ARG A 377 5.60 -6.15 -27.68
C ARG A 377 5.34 -6.34 -26.19
N ALA A 378 4.21 -6.92 -25.78
CA ALA A 378 3.93 -7.21 -24.38
C ALA A 378 4.99 -8.15 -23.78
N PHE A 379 5.28 -9.28 -24.44
CA PHE A 379 6.35 -10.19 -24.03
C PHE A 379 7.72 -9.50 -23.95
N GLY A 380 8.09 -8.73 -24.96
CA GLY A 380 9.38 -8.03 -24.99
C GLY A 380 9.55 -7.01 -23.86
N GLU A 381 8.51 -6.22 -23.60
CA GLU A 381 8.50 -5.23 -22.51
C GLU A 381 8.54 -5.92 -21.14
N TYR A 382 7.73 -6.96 -20.91
CA TYR A 382 7.76 -7.70 -19.66
C TYR A 382 9.08 -8.46 -19.42
N GLN A 383 9.68 -9.05 -20.45
CA GLN A 383 10.98 -9.70 -20.32
C GLN A 383 12.07 -8.70 -19.95
N THR A 384 12.02 -7.51 -20.53
CA THR A 384 12.96 -6.43 -20.21
C THR A 384 12.73 -5.90 -18.79
N ALA A 385 11.47 -5.75 -18.39
CA ALA A 385 11.10 -5.39 -17.02
C ALA A 385 11.64 -6.41 -16.01
N LEU A 386 11.53 -7.71 -16.30
CA LEU A 386 12.03 -8.78 -15.43
C LEU A 386 13.54 -8.70 -15.25
N ASN A 387 14.28 -8.51 -16.36
CA ASN A 387 15.73 -8.38 -16.32
C ASN A 387 16.16 -7.19 -15.46
N HIS A 388 15.52 -6.03 -15.63
CA HIS A 388 15.82 -4.85 -14.83
C HIS A 388 15.42 -5.01 -13.36
N ALA A 389 14.26 -5.63 -13.08
CA ALA A 389 13.82 -5.88 -11.70
C ALA A 389 14.80 -6.81 -10.96
N LEU A 390 15.29 -7.86 -11.63
CA LEU A 390 16.30 -8.78 -11.08
C LEU A 390 17.63 -8.06 -10.82
N GLN A 391 18.09 -7.23 -11.75
CA GLN A 391 19.32 -6.44 -11.60
C GLN A 391 19.22 -5.42 -10.46
N ALA A 392 18.07 -4.76 -10.35
CA ALA A 392 17.78 -3.76 -9.31
C ALA A 392 17.30 -4.37 -7.98
N ARG A 393 17.15 -5.70 -7.91
CA ARG A 393 16.64 -6.45 -6.76
C ARG A 393 15.27 -5.94 -6.28
N GLU A 394 14.39 -5.60 -7.21
CA GLU A 394 13.03 -5.12 -6.95
C GLU A 394 12.04 -6.31 -6.87
N GLU A 395 12.07 -7.07 -5.77
CA GLU A 395 11.28 -8.30 -5.58
C GLU A 395 9.78 -8.11 -5.89
N GLN A 396 9.18 -7.02 -5.43
CA GLN A 396 7.76 -6.70 -5.69
C GLN A 396 7.47 -6.48 -7.18
N THR A 397 8.39 -5.87 -7.91
CA THR A 397 8.25 -5.66 -9.35
C THR A 397 8.52 -6.96 -10.10
N GLU A 398 9.48 -7.76 -9.64
CA GLU A 398 9.74 -9.10 -10.19
C GLU A 398 8.50 -9.99 -10.13
N ILE A 399 7.87 -10.12 -8.96
CA ILE A 399 6.66 -10.95 -8.78
C ILE A 399 5.57 -10.53 -9.77
N LYS A 400 5.28 -9.23 -9.88
CA LYS A 400 4.24 -8.72 -10.80
C LYS A 400 4.56 -8.99 -12.25
N VAL A 401 5.82 -8.78 -12.66
CA VAL A 401 6.24 -9.03 -14.03
C VAL A 401 6.12 -10.52 -14.38
N ARG A 402 6.49 -11.41 -13.45
CA ARG A 402 6.31 -12.86 -13.63
C ARG A 402 4.83 -13.23 -13.76
N GLY A 403 3.96 -12.67 -12.91
CA GLY A 403 2.51 -12.80 -13.03
C GLY A 403 1.97 -12.32 -14.38
N ALA A 404 2.40 -11.16 -14.85
CA ALA A 404 1.97 -10.60 -16.12
C ALA A 404 2.45 -11.42 -17.33
N LEU A 405 3.67 -11.98 -17.28
CA LEU A 405 4.16 -12.93 -18.30
C LEU A 405 3.30 -14.21 -18.33
N ALA A 406 2.98 -14.78 -17.17
CA ALA A 406 2.13 -15.96 -17.10
C ALA A 406 0.71 -15.69 -17.61
N SER A 407 0.14 -14.53 -17.29
CA SER A 407 -1.15 -14.06 -17.81
C SER A 407 -1.11 -13.82 -19.33
N THR A 408 0.00 -13.29 -19.86
CA THR A 408 0.17 -13.11 -21.32
C THR A 408 0.24 -14.46 -22.04
N LEU A 409 0.92 -15.45 -21.46
CA LEU A 409 0.91 -16.83 -21.97
C LEU A 409 -0.49 -17.45 -21.94
N PHE A 410 -1.26 -17.21 -20.87
CA PHE A 410 -2.65 -17.65 -20.82
C PHE A 410 -3.46 -17.08 -22.00
N LEU A 411 -3.37 -15.77 -22.27
CA LEU A 411 -4.05 -15.13 -23.40
C LEU A 411 -3.60 -15.67 -24.78
N GLN A 412 -2.34 -16.13 -24.89
CA GLN A 412 -1.83 -16.81 -26.07
C GLN A 412 -2.40 -18.23 -26.22
N GLY A 413 -2.51 -18.97 -25.12
CA GLY A 413 -3.16 -20.28 -25.08
C GLY A 413 -4.62 -20.21 -25.51
N GLU A 414 -5.37 -19.20 -25.01
CA GLU A 414 -6.74 -18.89 -25.46
C GLU A 414 -6.82 -18.70 -26.97
N ALA A 415 -5.87 -17.96 -27.54
CA ALA A 415 -5.83 -17.72 -28.97
C ALA A 415 -5.63 -19.02 -29.78
N TYR A 416 -4.77 -19.93 -29.33
CA TYR A 416 -4.63 -21.25 -29.94
C TYR A 416 -5.89 -22.11 -29.77
N LEU A 417 -6.53 -22.05 -28.60
CA LEU A 417 -7.77 -22.75 -28.32
C LEU A 417 -8.87 -22.33 -29.31
N HIS A 418 -9.01 -21.02 -29.56
CA HIS A 418 -9.97 -20.49 -30.53
C HIS A 418 -9.65 -20.87 -31.99
N GLN A 419 -8.38 -21.09 -32.32
CA GLN A 419 -7.95 -21.61 -33.63
C GLN A 419 -8.07 -23.13 -33.74
N GLN A 420 -8.59 -23.81 -32.72
CA GLN A 420 -8.70 -25.27 -32.65
C GLN A 420 -7.34 -25.99 -32.67
N ASP A 421 -6.27 -25.29 -32.32
CA ASP A 421 -4.95 -25.90 -32.13
C ASP A 421 -4.81 -26.37 -30.68
N TRP A 422 -5.50 -27.45 -30.37
CA TRP A 422 -5.62 -27.97 -29.01
C TRP A 422 -4.28 -28.37 -28.39
N ALA A 423 -3.35 -28.89 -29.21
CA ALA A 423 -2.04 -29.30 -28.74
C ALA A 423 -1.21 -28.08 -28.32
N ARG A 424 -1.08 -27.06 -29.18
CA ARG A 424 -0.34 -25.84 -28.83
C ARG A 424 -1.02 -25.05 -27.72
N ALA A 425 -2.35 -25.04 -27.68
CA ALA A 425 -3.08 -24.45 -26.56
C ALA A 425 -2.70 -25.12 -25.23
N ALA A 426 -2.78 -26.46 -25.16
CA ALA A 426 -2.46 -27.21 -23.95
C ALA A 426 -1.01 -26.98 -23.49
N ASP A 427 -0.04 -27.00 -24.41
CA ASP A 427 1.38 -26.75 -24.10
C ASP A 427 1.62 -25.32 -23.60
N THR A 428 0.93 -24.33 -24.20
CA THR A 428 1.02 -22.93 -23.79
C THR A 428 0.41 -22.70 -22.41
N PHE A 429 -0.73 -23.34 -22.11
CA PHE A 429 -1.31 -23.31 -20.78
C PHE A 429 -0.40 -23.98 -19.74
N ASP A 430 0.31 -25.05 -20.09
CA ASP A 430 1.29 -25.68 -19.20
C ASP A 430 2.40 -24.71 -18.80
N GLU A 431 2.93 -23.93 -19.74
CA GLU A 431 3.95 -22.92 -19.45
C GLU A 431 3.38 -21.78 -18.57
N SER A 432 2.14 -21.35 -18.80
CA SER A 432 1.46 -20.37 -17.95
C SER A 432 1.29 -20.88 -16.50
N ILE A 433 0.81 -22.12 -16.34
CA ILE A 433 0.62 -22.78 -15.04
C ILE A 433 1.96 -22.91 -14.32
N LYS A 434 2.99 -23.40 -15.01
CA LYS A 434 4.34 -23.58 -14.46
C LYS A 434 4.89 -22.26 -13.92
N ARG A 435 4.89 -21.20 -14.72
CA ARG A 435 5.40 -19.87 -14.31
C ARG A 435 4.61 -19.27 -13.15
N THR A 436 3.32 -19.54 -13.09
CA THR A 436 2.49 -19.05 -11.98
C THR A 436 2.82 -19.80 -10.69
N ASN A 437 3.04 -21.13 -10.76
CA ASN A 437 3.43 -21.93 -9.60
C ASN A 437 4.84 -21.60 -9.08
N GLU A 438 5.79 -21.25 -9.95
CA GLU A 438 7.17 -20.92 -9.57
C GLU A 438 7.26 -19.76 -8.57
N GLN A 439 6.33 -18.80 -8.63
CA GLN A 439 6.28 -17.63 -7.74
C GLN A 439 5.30 -17.78 -6.57
N LEU A 440 4.39 -18.75 -6.63
CA LEU A 440 3.26 -18.84 -5.70
C LEU A 440 3.72 -18.96 -4.23
N ASN A 441 4.76 -19.75 -3.97
CA ASN A 441 5.27 -19.94 -2.62
C ASN A 441 5.75 -18.62 -1.99
N GLU A 442 6.48 -17.78 -2.73
CA GLU A 442 6.97 -16.50 -2.21
C GLU A 442 5.82 -15.49 -2.03
N ILE A 443 4.85 -15.48 -2.96
CA ILE A 443 3.64 -14.67 -2.84
C ILE A 443 2.87 -15.00 -1.55
N GLU A 444 2.63 -16.30 -1.30
CA GLU A 444 1.88 -16.79 -0.12
C GLU A 444 2.63 -16.49 1.18
N LYS A 445 3.94 -16.75 1.20
CA LYS A 445 4.83 -16.47 2.35
C LYS A 445 4.84 -14.98 2.72
N ASN A 446 4.85 -14.12 1.71
CA ASN A 446 4.83 -12.67 1.89
C ASN A 446 3.41 -12.10 2.11
N LYS A 447 2.37 -12.95 2.15
CA LYS A 447 0.96 -12.58 2.35
C LYS A 447 0.48 -11.50 1.38
N GLN A 448 0.92 -11.57 0.12
CA GLN A 448 0.55 -10.62 -0.92
C GLN A 448 -0.84 -10.97 -1.47
N VAL A 449 -1.90 -10.66 -0.72
CA VAL A 449 -3.26 -11.16 -0.95
C VAL A 449 -3.77 -10.90 -2.38
N ARG A 450 -3.48 -9.74 -2.98
CA ARG A 450 -3.89 -9.47 -4.37
C ARG A 450 -3.11 -10.30 -5.38
N SER A 451 -1.77 -10.36 -5.24
CA SER A 451 -0.94 -11.22 -6.09
C SER A 451 -1.31 -12.70 -5.93
N MET A 452 -1.76 -13.15 -4.75
CA MET A 452 -2.37 -14.47 -4.56
C MET A 452 -3.66 -14.61 -5.37
N ALA A 453 -4.55 -13.61 -5.32
CA ALA A 453 -5.82 -13.64 -6.05
C ALA A 453 -5.60 -13.70 -7.57
N GLU A 454 -4.66 -12.91 -8.09
CA GLU A 454 -4.27 -12.92 -9.50
C GLU A 454 -3.64 -14.26 -9.89
N ALA A 455 -2.69 -14.78 -9.09
CA ALA A 455 -2.06 -16.07 -9.35
C ALA A 455 -3.07 -17.23 -9.34
N TYR A 456 -3.96 -17.30 -8.35
CA TYR A 456 -4.99 -18.34 -8.29
C TYR A 456 -6.00 -18.22 -9.44
N LEU A 457 -6.36 -17.01 -9.85
CA LEU A 457 -7.25 -16.80 -11.00
C LEU A 457 -6.57 -17.26 -12.30
N THR A 458 -5.30 -16.91 -12.52
CA THR A 458 -4.53 -17.37 -13.69
C THR A 458 -4.37 -18.89 -13.69
N LEU A 459 -4.04 -19.50 -12.54
CA LEU A 459 -3.95 -20.96 -12.40
C LEU A 459 -5.30 -21.63 -12.69
N GLY A 460 -6.39 -21.12 -12.12
CA GLY A 460 -7.73 -21.64 -12.36
C GLY A 460 -8.10 -21.59 -13.84
N ASN A 461 -7.95 -20.42 -14.47
CA ASN A 461 -8.32 -20.22 -15.88
C ASN A 461 -7.46 -21.07 -16.82
N ALA A 462 -6.13 -21.05 -16.67
CA ALA A 462 -5.23 -21.83 -17.52
C ALA A 462 -5.45 -23.34 -17.36
N THR A 463 -5.69 -23.81 -16.13
CA THR A 463 -5.98 -25.23 -15.87
C THR A 463 -7.32 -25.65 -16.46
N PHE A 464 -8.35 -24.81 -16.31
CA PHE A 464 -9.68 -25.06 -16.88
C PHE A 464 -9.63 -25.16 -18.41
N GLU A 465 -9.01 -24.18 -19.07
CA GLU A 465 -8.94 -24.15 -20.53
C GLU A 465 -8.00 -25.22 -21.11
N LYS A 466 -6.94 -25.58 -20.38
CA LYS A 466 -6.16 -26.78 -20.68
C LYS A 466 -7.03 -28.04 -20.65
N GLY A 467 -7.94 -28.14 -19.68
CA GLY A 467 -8.92 -29.22 -19.61
C GLY A 467 -9.82 -29.29 -20.84
N ILE A 468 -10.30 -28.12 -21.33
CA ILE A 468 -11.05 -28.03 -22.59
C ILE A 468 -10.20 -28.55 -23.76
N ALA A 469 -8.95 -28.10 -23.90
CA ALA A 469 -8.05 -28.56 -24.96
C ALA A 469 -7.81 -30.08 -24.91
N LYS A 470 -7.59 -30.65 -23.72
CA LYS A 470 -7.42 -32.11 -23.54
C LYS A 470 -8.69 -32.89 -23.88
N SER A 471 -9.86 -32.37 -23.52
CA SER A 471 -11.14 -32.98 -23.91
C SER A 471 -11.30 -33.03 -25.43
N GLN A 472 -10.92 -31.96 -26.15
CA GLN A 472 -10.95 -31.93 -27.62
C GLN A 472 -9.94 -32.90 -28.27
N LEU A 473 -8.87 -33.25 -27.54
CA LEU A 473 -7.90 -34.29 -27.92
C LEU A 473 -8.34 -35.71 -27.52
N ASN A 474 -9.60 -35.90 -27.11
CA ASN A 474 -10.17 -37.16 -26.60
C ASN A 474 -9.50 -37.71 -25.33
N ASP A 475 -8.82 -36.86 -24.55
CA ASP A 475 -8.25 -37.21 -23.24
C ASP A 475 -9.18 -36.73 -22.12
N THR A 476 -10.35 -37.36 -22.01
CA THR A 476 -11.41 -36.99 -21.05
C THR A 476 -10.99 -37.25 -19.60
N ALA A 477 -10.15 -38.26 -19.36
CA ALA A 477 -9.61 -38.56 -18.04
C ALA A 477 -8.70 -37.43 -17.54
N ALA A 478 -7.79 -36.93 -18.38
CA ALA A 478 -6.97 -35.77 -18.02
C ALA A 478 -7.81 -34.50 -17.88
N ALA A 479 -8.80 -34.30 -18.77
CA ALA A 479 -9.69 -33.14 -18.71
C ALA A 479 -10.42 -33.05 -17.37
N LYS A 480 -10.97 -34.17 -16.87
CA LYS A 480 -11.65 -34.22 -15.57
C LYS A 480 -10.72 -33.82 -14.41
N ILE A 481 -9.51 -34.38 -14.38
CA ILE A 481 -8.50 -34.04 -13.36
C ILE A 481 -8.19 -32.54 -13.38
N LEU A 482 -8.06 -31.96 -14.57
CA LEU A 482 -7.79 -30.54 -14.76
C LEU A 482 -8.97 -29.67 -14.28
N TYR A 483 -10.21 -30.07 -14.53
CA TYR A 483 -11.38 -29.34 -14.02
C TYR A 483 -11.46 -29.36 -12.49
N ASP A 484 -11.18 -30.49 -11.86
CA ASP A 484 -11.12 -30.60 -10.39
C ASP A 484 -10.00 -29.71 -9.80
N GLN A 485 -8.84 -29.67 -10.47
CA GLN A 485 -7.74 -28.78 -10.10
C GLN A 485 -8.11 -27.31 -10.26
N ALA A 486 -8.74 -26.92 -11.38
CA ALA A 486 -9.21 -25.56 -11.62
C ALA A 486 -10.19 -25.11 -10.52
N ASN A 487 -11.15 -25.96 -10.17
CA ASN A 487 -12.08 -25.73 -9.07
C ASN A 487 -11.38 -25.49 -7.72
N SER A 488 -10.31 -26.24 -7.45
CA SER A 488 -9.50 -26.07 -6.24
C SER A 488 -8.81 -24.71 -6.20
N TRP A 489 -8.31 -24.22 -7.34
CA TRP A 489 -7.73 -22.87 -7.46
C TRP A 489 -8.77 -21.77 -7.27
N TYR A 490 -9.95 -21.89 -7.90
CA TYR A 490 -11.03 -20.92 -7.71
C TYR A 490 -11.53 -20.88 -6.26
N ALA A 491 -11.57 -22.02 -5.57
CA ALA A 491 -11.90 -22.07 -4.14
C ALA A 491 -10.87 -21.31 -3.29
N LYS A 492 -9.56 -21.53 -3.53
CA LYS A 492 -8.50 -20.76 -2.86
C LYS A 492 -8.62 -19.26 -3.12
N CYS A 493 -8.87 -18.86 -4.37
CA CYS A 493 -9.10 -17.47 -4.73
C CYS A 493 -10.31 -16.87 -3.99
N TRP A 494 -11.42 -17.60 -3.93
CA TRP A 494 -12.62 -17.18 -3.22
C TRP A 494 -12.36 -16.98 -1.73
N ASP A 495 -11.58 -17.86 -1.10
CA ASP A 495 -11.22 -17.80 0.33
C ASP A 495 -10.33 -16.61 0.71
N LEU A 496 -9.72 -15.94 -0.26
CA LEU A 496 -8.97 -14.71 0.02
C LEU A 496 -9.83 -13.58 0.60
N ARG A 497 -11.16 -13.61 0.39
CA ARG A 497 -12.12 -12.65 0.98
C ARG A 497 -12.10 -12.61 2.51
N ILE A 498 -11.62 -13.68 3.15
CA ILE A 498 -11.49 -13.78 4.60
C ILE A 498 -10.35 -12.90 5.11
N TYR A 499 -9.30 -12.71 4.31
CA TYR A 499 -8.12 -11.94 4.68
C TYR A 499 -8.27 -10.46 4.36
N ASP A 500 -8.83 -10.12 3.19
CA ASP A 500 -9.12 -8.74 2.81
C ASP A 500 -10.37 -8.64 1.91
N PRO A 501 -11.56 -8.44 2.50
CA PRO A 501 -12.81 -8.42 1.74
C PRO A 501 -12.91 -7.22 0.79
N THR A 502 -12.19 -6.13 1.06
CA THR A 502 -12.19 -4.91 0.23
C THR A 502 -11.31 -5.03 -1.01
N ILE A 503 -10.13 -5.65 -0.88
CA ILE A 503 -9.16 -5.78 -1.98
C ILE A 503 -9.58 -6.86 -2.97
N VAL A 504 -10.13 -7.98 -2.48
CA VAL A 504 -10.38 -9.14 -3.35
C VAL A 504 -11.83 -9.26 -3.82
N GLN A 505 -12.73 -8.33 -3.49
CA GLN A 505 -14.16 -8.48 -3.85
C GLN A 505 -14.37 -8.73 -5.36
N GLY A 506 -13.67 -7.98 -6.21
CA GLY A 506 -13.73 -8.15 -7.66
C GLY A 506 -13.11 -9.47 -8.14
N ALA A 507 -11.96 -9.86 -7.58
CA ALA A 507 -11.31 -11.13 -7.91
C ALA A 507 -12.14 -12.34 -7.43
N ALA A 508 -12.64 -12.31 -6.19
CA ALA A 508 -13.50 -13.32 -5.61
C ALA A 508 -14.79 -13.50 -6.42
N ALA A 509 -15.43 -12.40 -6.85
CA ALA A 509 -16.61 -12.48 -7.71
C ALA A 509 -16.30 -13.13 -9.07
N ARG A 510 -15.13 -12.84 -9.67
CA ARG A 510 -14.67 -13.52 -10.89
C ARG A 510 -14.43 -15.01 -10.65
N CYS A 511 -13.74 -15.36 -9.56
CA CYS A 511 -13.47 -16.74 -9.19
C CYS A 511 -14.75 -17.54 -8.91
N GLN A 512 -15.76 -16.95 -8.26
CA GLN A 512 -17.06 -17.59 -8.03
C GLN A 512 -17.82 -17.86 -9.34
N ARG A 513 -17.80 -16.91 -10.29
CA ARG A 513 -18.40 -17.11 -11.62
C ARG A 513 -17.67 -18.21 -12.38
N ALA A 514 -16.35 -18.19 -12.39
CA ALA A 514 -15.53 -19.20 -13.05
C ALA A 514 -15.76 -20.60 -12.45
N GLN A 515 -15.85 -20.71 -11.12
CA GLN A 515 -16.16 -21.97 -10.44
C GLN A 515 -17.53 -22.53 -10.85
N THR A 516 -18.55 -21.68 -10.96
CA THR A 516 -19.87 -22.09 -11.47
C THR A 516 -19.77 -22.64 -12.89
N GLN A 517 -18.99 -21.98 -13.75
CA GLN A 517 -18.77 -22.41 -15.13
C GLN A 517 -18.07 -23.78 -15.21
N VAL A 518 -17.02 -24.00 -14.42
CA VAL A 518 -16.31 -25.29 -14.38
C VAL A 518 -17.22 -26.42 -13.90
N ASN A 519 -18.04 -26.18 -12.88
CA ASN A 519 -18.99 -27.17 -12.38
C ASN A 519 -20.03 -27.59 -13.44
N ASP A 520 -20.51 -26.63 -14.23
CA ASP A 520 -21.40 -26.92 -15.36
C ASP A 520 -20.71 -27.81 -16.41
N TRP A 521 -19.44 -27.56 -16.74
CA TRP A 521 -18.66 -28.41 -17.62
C TRP A 521 -18.42 -29.83 -17.08
N ILE A 522 -18.06 -29.95 -15.79
CA ILE A 522 -17.89 -31.25 -15.13
C ILE A 522 -19.17 -32.08 -15.22
N SER A 523 -20.33 -31.45 -15.04
CA SER A 523 -21.64 -32.14 -15.10
C SER A 523 -22.01 -32.67 -16.50
N LYS A 524 -21.36 -32.14 -17.55
CA LYS A 524 -21.57 -32.50 -18.95
C LYS A 524 -20.54 -33.51 -19.48
N LEU A 525 -19.51 -33.83 -18.69
CA LEU A 525 -18.56 -34.87 -19.07
C LEU A 525 -19.22 -36.26 -19.00
N PRO A 526 -18.97 -37.12 -20.00
CA PRO A 526 -19.55 -38.46 -20.08
C PRO A 526 -19.04 -39.43 -19.00
#